data_AF-A0A952WFQ3-F1
#
_entry.id   AF-A0A952WFQ3-F1
#
_cell.length_a   1.000
_cell.length_b   1.000
_cell.length_c   1.000
_cell.angle_alpha   90.00
_cell.angle_beta   90.00
_cell.angle_gamma   90.00
#
_symmetry.space_group_name_H-M   'P 1'
#
loop_
_entity.id
_entity.type
_entity.pdbx_description
1 polymer ?
#
loop_
_entity_poly.entity_id
_entity_poly.type
_entity_poly.pdbx_seq_one_letter_code
_entity_poly.pdbx_strand_id
1 'polypeptide(L)'
;MTRVRTFLTRPSVSCVLLAIILYSLWRVPSADTSTCSVRGWTLPGILVAKAEPFSPVSVFLVRDGASFRVEDLEKSSTQGLIDAMNKNPDDIIRASLQYERHANGLYDVTSFRDEYTVTLRPFRSTPLSSDESARARAAFVGWLASKNGGNMPGVAEALSPVTPPRLILNWSGIANSALALIGWALFALSLGWVSPAVRSWRRRRHDLALRNGRCPRCGYSIYGISTGICPECGKLLT
;
A
#
# COMPACT_ATOMS: atom_id res chain seq x y z
N MET A 1 28.87 0.39 -24.86
CA MET A 1 28.14 -0.60 -24.02
C MET A 1 29.03 -1.61 -23.27
N THR A 2 30.21 -1.98 -23.76
CA THR A 2 31.07 -3.02 -23.13
C THR A 2 31.61 -2.65 -21.75
N ARG A 3 32.02 -1.40 -21.53
CA ARG A 3 32.59 -0.95 -20.23
C ARG A 3 31.60 -1.07 -19.05
N VAL A 4 30.34 -0.73 -19.26
CA VAL A 4 29.28 -0.79 -18.22
C VAL A 4 29.05 -2.24 -17.76
N ARG A 5 29.05 -3.18 -18.70
CA ARG A 5 28.84 -4.60 -18.40
C ARG A 5 29.99 -5.22 -17.60
N THR A 6 31.23 -4.83 -17.90
CA THR A 6 32.42 -5.26 -17.15
C THR A 6 32.43 -4.67 -15.74
N PHE A 7 31.90 -3.45 -15.57
CA PHE A 7 31.80 -2.82 -14.25
C PHE A 7 30.76 -3.52 -13.36
N LEU A 8 29.56 -3.78 -13.88
CA LEU A 8 28.46 -4.43 -13.13
C LEU A 8 28.74 -5.88 -12.71
N THR A 9 29.74 -6.53 -13.29
CA THR A 9 30.12 -7.91 -12.95
C THR A 9 31.15 -7.97 -11.82
N ARG A 10 31.61 -6.83 -11.29
CA ARG A 10 32.55 -6.82 -10.17
C ARG A 10 31.84 -7.22 -8.86
N PRO A 11 32.45 -8.08 -8.03
CA PRO A 11 31.85 -8.51 -6.76
C PRO A 11 31.64 -7.33 -5.80
N SER A 12 32.54 -6.34 -5.79
CA SER A 12 32.39 -5.13 -4.97
C SER A 12 31.13 -4.33 -5.29
N VAL A 13 30.76 -4.23 -6.57
CA VAL A 13 29.52 -3.57 -7.00
C VAL A 13 28.29 -4.33 -6.47
N SER A 14 28.37 -5.66 -6.41
CA SER A 14 27.31 -6.49 -5.86
C SER A 14 27.12 -6.25 -4.36
N CYS A 15 28.21 -6.17 -3.59
CA CYS A 15 28.16 -5.89 -2.16
C CYS A 15 27.59 -4.49 -1.87
N VAL A 16 27.97 -3.49 -2.66
CA VAL A 16 27.44 -2.12 -2.53
C VAL A 16 25.95 -2.06 -2.86
N LEU A 17 25.52 -2.68 -3.97
CA LEU A 17 24.10 -2.74 -4.34
C LEU A 17 23.29 -3.47 -3.28
N LEU A 18 23.78 -4.60 -2.77
CA LEU A 18 23.14 -5.34 -1.70
C LEU A 18 23.04 -4.51 -0.42
N ALA A 19 24.11 -3.79 -0.04
CA ALA A 19 24.09 -2.91 1.11
C ALA A 19 23.06 -1.77 0.96
N ILE A 20 22.92 -1.17 -0.24
CA ILE A 20 21.92 -0.14 -0.52
C ILE A 20 20.49 -0.71 -0.41
N ILE A 21 20.27 -1.91 -0.95
CA ILE A 21 18.97 -2.61 -0.87
C ILE A 21 18.66 -2.95 0.60
N LEU A 22 19.59 -3.56 1.32
CA LEU A 22 19.39 -3.90 2.74
C LEU A 22 19.23 -2.66 3.62
N TYR A 23 19.97 -1.58 3.35
CA TYR A 23 19.81 -0.32 4.07
C TYR A 23 18.44 0.29 3.82
N SER A 24 17.95 0.27 2.58
CA SER A 24 16.61 0.76 2.29
C SER A 24 15.52 -0.11 2.89
N LEU A 25 15.69 -1.44 2.95
CA LEU A 25 14.80 -2.35 3.71
C LEU A 25 14.81 -2.04 5.22
N TRP A 26 15.98 -1.77 5.80
CA TRP A 26 16.11 -1.44 7.22
C TRP A 26 15.54 -0.06 7.57
N ARG A 27 15.58 0.87 6.60
CA ARG A 27 15.00 2.21 6.74
C ARG A 27 13.52 2.26 6.42
N VAL A 28 12.92 1.18 5.90
CA VAL A 28 11.46 1.04 5.91
C VAL A 28 11.08 1.10 7.38
N PRO A 29 10.33 2.11 7.83
CA PRO A 29 10.00 2.27 9.24
C PRO A 29 9.40 0.96 9.75
N SER A 30 10.08 0.28 10.67
CA SER A 30 9.49 -0.83 11.42
C SER A 30 8.30 -0.26 12.17
N ALA A 31 7.11 -0.51 11.64
CA ALA A 31 5.88 0.10 12.11
C ALA A 31 5.29 -0.73 13.25
N ASP A 32 5.21 -0.10 14.43
CA ASP A 32 4.65 -0.66 15.65
C ASP A 32 3.18 -1.08 15.50
N THR A 33 2.86 -2.17 16.19
CA THR A 33 1.69 -3.05 16.03
C THR A 33 0.44 -2.59 16.78
N SER A 34 -0.34 -1.67 16.21
CA SER A 34 -1.77 -1.59 16.57
C SER A 34 -2.62 -1.16 15.37
N THR A 35 -3.47 -2.10 14.92
CA THR A 35 -4.63 -1.92 14.02
C THR A 35 -4.42 -1.45 12.57
N CYS A 36 -3.60 -2.17 11.78
CA CYS A 36 -3.70 -2.18 10.31
C CYS A 36 -3.66 -3.64 9.80
N SER A 37 -4.74 -4.13 9.18
CA SER A 37 -4.71 -5.42 8.48
C SER A 37 -4.13 -5.25 7.07
N VAL A 38 -2.81 -5.31 6.95
CA VAL A 38 -2.16 -5.45 5.64
C VAL A 38 -2.37 -6.90 5.17
N ARG A 39 -3.26 -7.11 4.21
CA ARG A 39 -3.49 -8.43 3.58
C ARG A 39 -2.39 -8.68 2.53
N GLY A 40 -1.16 -8.89 2.98
CA GLY A 40 -0.02 -9.19 2.12
C GLY A 40 -0.02 -10.64 1.64
N TRP A 41 0.12 -10.86 0.33
CA TRP A 41 0.20 -12.18 -0.31
C TRP A 41 1.62 -12.77 -0.39
N THR A 42 2.59 -12.21 0.33
CA THR A 42 3.96 -12.74 0.35
C THR A 42 4.55 -12.68 1.75
N LEU A 43 4.78 -13.86 2.34
CA LEU A 43 5.41 -14.13 3.65
C LEU A 43 4.71 -13.46 4.85
N PRO A 44 4.01 -14.22 5.71
CA PRO A 44 3.43 -13.68 6.93
C PRO A 44 4.56 -13.21 7.86
N GLY A 45 4.65 -11.90 8.11
CA GLY A 45 5.36 -11.37 9.29
C GLY A 45 6.34 -10.22 9.13
N ILE A 46 6.64 -9.69 7.93
CA ILE A 46 7.79 -8.77 7.80
C ILE A 46 7.42 -7.28 7.57
N LEU A 47 6.24 -6.92 7.06
CA LEU A 47 5.93 -5.50 6.81
C LEU A 47 4.46 -5.20 7.13
N VAL A 48 4.21 -4.55 8.27
CA VAL A 48 2.87 -4.13 8.71
C VAL A 48 2.91 -2.63 8.99
N ALA A 49 1.94 -1.88 8.45
CA ALA A 49 1.88 -0.43 8.57
C ALA A 49 1.36 0.04 9.94
N LYS A 50 1.75 1.25 10.34
CA LYS A 50 1.32 1.94 11.58
C LYS A 50 0.00 2.67 11.34
N ALA A 51 -1.04 2.37 12.12
CA ALA A 51 -2.16 3.28 12.27
C ALA A 51 -1.77 4.37 13.27
N GLU A 52 -1.97 5.64 12.92
CA GLU A 52 -2.00 6.67 13.95
C GLU A 52 -3.28 6.46 14.78
N PRO A 53 -3.22 6.56 16.12
CA PRO A 53 -4.39 6.41 16.97
C PRO A 53 -5.35 7.57 16.68
N PHE A 54 -6.30 7.33 15.77
CA PHE A 54 -7.44 8.21 15.58
C PHE A 54 -8.35 8.01 16.80
N SER A 55 -8.44 9.01 17.68
CA SER A 55 -9.39 8.96 18.78
C SER A 55 -10.79 8.81 18.17
N PRO A 56 -11.51 7.70 18.44
CA PRO A 56 -12.79 7.45 17.80
C PRO A 56 -13.75 8.57 18.15
N VAL A 57 -14.18 9.35 17.16
CA VAL A 57 -15.21 10.36 17.34
C VAL A 57 -16.50 9.62 17.67
N SER A 58 -16.99 9.78 18.90
CA SER A 58 -18.24 9.16 19.34
C SER A 58 -19.18 10.19 19.94
N VAL A 59 -20.44 10.16 19.48
CA VAL A 59 -21.52 11.02 19.95
C VAL A 59 -22.74 10.17 20.27
N PHE A 60 -23.70 10.76 20.96
CA PHE A 60 -24.99 10.14 21.22
C PHE A 60 -26.04 10.79 20.34
N LEU A 61 -26.84 9.97 19.68
CA LEU A 61 -28.02 10.38 18.93
C LEU A 61 -29.23 10.08 19.80
N VAL A 62 -30.02 11.10 20.11
CA VAL A 62 -31.27 10.97 20.86
C VAL A 62 -32.42 11.10 19.87
N ARG A 63 -33.33 10.13 19.87
CA ARG A 63 -34.53 10.15 19.03
C ARG A 63 -35.46 11.29 19.48
N ASP A 64 -35.88 12.11 18.52
CA ASP A 64 -36.85 13.19 18.72
C ASP A 64 -37.91 13.10 17.63
N GLY A 65 -38.96 12.30 17.89
CA GLY A 65 -39.97 11.93 16.92
C GLY A 65 -39.38 11.18 15.72
N ALA A 66 -39.49 11.79 14.52
CA ALA A 66 -38.96 11.25 13.27
C ALA A 66 -37.49 11.63 13.00
N SER A 67 -36.90 12.46 13.85
CA SER A 67 -35.56 13.00 13.70
C SER A 67 -34.61 12.52 14.80
N PHE A 68 -33.32 12.80 14.64
CA PHE A 68 -32.31 12.53 15.67
C PHE A 68 -31.60 13.84 16.02
N ARG A 69 -31.54 14.14 17.32
CA ARG A 69 -30.71 15.20 17.87
C ARG A 69 -29.35 14.63 18.23
N VAL A 70 -28.27 15.33 17.90
CA VAL A 70 -26.90 14.92 18.23
C VAL A 70 -26.46 15.58 19.54
N GLU A 71 -26.14 14.75 20.53
CA GLU A 71 -25.53 15.15 21.81
C GLU A 71 -24.03 14.87 21.74
N ASP A 72 -23.26 15.95 21.76
CA ASP A 72 -21.80 15.93 21.74
C ASP A 72 -21.27 16.22 23.13
N LEU A 73 -20.73 15.19 23.79
CA LEU A 73 -20.25 15.28 25.17
C LEU A 73 -19.12 16.30 25.37
N GLU A 74 -18.43 16.71 24.30
CA GLU A 74 -17.38 17.73 24.39
C GLU A 74 -17.91 19.16 24.43
N LYS A 75 -19.14 19.38 23.93
CA LYS A 75 -19.71 20.73 23.74
C LYS A 75 -21.03 20.97 24.45
N SER A 76 -21.88 19.96 24.59
CA SER A 76 -23.18 20.09 25.26
C SER A 76 -23.10 19.67 26.73
N SER A 77 -23.95 20.29 27.54
CA SER A 77 -24.19 19.83 28.90
C SER A 77 -24.72 18.40 28.84
N THR A 78 -24.15 17.50 29.65
CA THR A 78 -24.58 16.10 29.76
C THR A 78 -26.03 15.96 30.22
N GLN A 79 -26.65 17.04 30.72
CA GLN A 79 -28.03 17.05 31.18
C GLN A 79 -29.02 16.56 30.12
N GLY A 80 -28.89 17.00 28.86
CA GLY A 80 -29.81 16.58 27.80
C GLY A 80 -29.77 15.07 27.54
N LEU A 81 -28.59 14.46 27.67
CA LEU A 81 -28.42 13.01 27.56
C LEU A 81 -28.95 12.28 28.80
N ILE A 82 -28.70 12.81 30.01
CA ILE A 82 -29.20 12.24 31.27
C ILE A 82 -30.74 12.24 31.27
N ASP A 83 -31.37 13.33 30.85
CA ASP A 83 -32.82 13.44 30.78
C ASP A 83 -33.40 12.43 29.77
N ALA A 84 -32.75 12.26 28.62
CA ALA A 84 -33.12 11.24 27.64
C ALA A 84 -32.96 9.82 28.19
N MET A 85 -31.87 9.55 28.92
CA MET A 85 -31.60 8.24 29.54
C MET A 85 -32.67 7.88 30.58
N ASN A 86 -33.11 8.87 31.37
CA ASN A 86 -34.14 8.68 32.39
C ASN A 86 -35.54 8.53 31.79
N LYS A 87 -35.83 9.24 30.69
CA LYS A 87 -37.14 9.22 30.03
C LYS A 87 -37.37 7.96 29.20
N ASN A 88 -36.45 7.66 28.28
CA ASN A 88 -36.53 6.48 27.42
C ASN A 88 -35.13 6.07 26.91
N PRO A 89 -34.45 5.13 27.57
CA PRO A 89 -33.10 4.72 27.17
C PRO A 89 -33.05 3.99 25.82
N ASP A 90 -34.18 3.48 25.31
CA ASP A 90 -34.27 2.85 24.00
C ASP A 90 -34.20 3.89 22.85
N ASP A 91 -34.35 5.18 23.16
CA ASP A 91 -34.24 6.27 22.18
C ASP A 91 -32.79 6.76 21.98
N ILE A 92 -31.82 6.17 22.67
CA ILE A 92 -30.42 6.58 22.63
C ILE A 92 -29.60 5.62 21.77
N ILE A 93 -28.87 6.18 20.81
CA ILE A 93 -27.98 5.45 19.93
C ILE A 93 -26.59 6.08 20.03
N ARG A 94 -25.58 5.28 20.37
CA ARG A 94 -24.19 5.71 20.26
C ARG A 94 -23.76 5.60 18.80
N ALA A 95 -23.39 6.72 18.19
CA ALA A 95 -22.75 6.75 16.89
C ALA A 95 -21.24 6.92 17.08
N SER A 96 -20.45 6.04 16.48
CA SER A 96 -19.00 6.12 16.49
C SER A 96 -18.44 6.05 15.08
N LEU A 97 -17.51 6.95 14.77
CA LEU A 97 -16.70 6.90 13.57
C LEU A 97 -15.46 6.05 13.82
N GLN A 98 -15.31 4.99 13.04
CA GLN A 98 -14.07 4.24 12.93
C GLN A 98 -13.38 4.63 11.62
N TYR A 99 -12.07 4.80 11.70
CA TYR A 99 -11.23 5.12 10.57
C TYR A 99 -10.17 4.04 10.42
N GLU A 100 -10.15 3.41 9.25
CA GLU A 100 -9.14 2.43 8.88
C GLU A 100 -8.39 2.94 7.64
N ARG A 101 -7.06 2.92 7.72
CA ARG A 101 -6.20 3.19 6.57
C ARG A 101 -5.51 1.90 6.16
N HIS A 102 -5.86 1.40 4.99
CA HIS A 102 -5.22 0.25 4.37
C HIS A 102 -4.06 0.72 3.50
N ALA A 103 -2.85 0.38 3.90
CA ALA A 103 -1.65 0.64 3.10
C ALA A 103 -1.32 -0.61 2.25
N ASN A 104 -1.05 -0.42 0.95
CA ASN A 104 -0.62 -1.48 0.04
C ASN A 104 0.74 -1.14 -0.57
N GLY A 105 1.60 -2.14 -0.71
CA GLY A 105 2.95 -2.00 -1.22
C GLY A 105 3.70 -3.32 -1.26
N LEU A 106 4.77 -3.42 -2.06
CA LEU A 106 5.67 -4.58 -2.09
C LEU A 106 6.96 -4.29 -1.32
N TYR A 107 7.67 -3.24 -1.73
CA TYR A 107 8.92 -2.80 -1.11
C TYR A 107 8.72 -1.58 -0.22
N ASP A 108 7.83 -0.69 -0.65
CA ASP A 108 7.40 0.51 0.07
C ASP A 108 5.90 0.70 -0.18
N VAL A 109 5.24 1.54 0.63
CA VAL A 109 3.80 1.81 0.50
C VAL A 109 3.54 2.60 -0.78
N THR A 110 2.88 1.98 -1.74
CA THR A 110 2.56 2.58 -3.05
C THR A 110 1.17 3.20 -3.09
N SER A 111 0.27 2.75 -2.21
CA SER A 111 -1.07 3.32 -2.12
C SER A 111 -1.66 3.23 -0.72
N PHE A 112 -2.50 4.20 -0.40
CA PHE A 112 -3.36 4.20 0.77
C PHE A 112 -4.81 4.14 0.32
N ARG A 113 -5.61 3.35 1.04
CA ARG A 113 -7.06 3.32 0.92
C ARG A 113 -7.62 3.68 2.29
N ASP A 114 -8.30 4.82 2.32
CA ASP A 114 -8.96 5.31 3.53
C ASP A 114 -10.40 4.78 3.55
N GLU A 115 -10.78 4.14 4.66
CA GLU A 115 -12.08 3.57 4.89
C GLU A 115 -12.68 4.15 6.18
N TYR A 116 -13.88 4.69 6.07
CA TYR A 116 -14.61 5.29 7.17
C TYR A 116 -15.86 4.47 7.44
N THR A 117 -15.98 3.95 8.65
CA THR A 117 -17.11 3.12 9.06
C THR A 117 -17.86 3.80 10.18
N VAL A 118 -19.14 4.08 9.97
CA VAL A 118 -20.04 4.54 11.03
C VAL A 118 -20.66 3.33 11.69
N THR A 119 -20.33 3.11 12.95
CA THR A 119 -20.99 2.09 13.76
C THR A 119 -22.07 2.76 14.59
N LEU A 120 -23.30 2.28 14.46
CA LEU A 120 -24.44 2.69 15.30
C LEU A 120 -24.70 1.57 16.31
N ARG A 121 -24.62 1.88 17.60
CA ARG A 121 -24.93 0.95 18.68
C ARG A 121 -26.07 1.50 19.53
N PRO A 122 -27.27 0.91 19.49
CA PRO A 122 -28.33 1.30 20.41
C PRO A 122 -27.86 1.08 21.86
N PHE A 123 -28.29 1.95 22.78
CA PHE A 123 -27.87 1.89 24.18
C PHE A 123 -28.40 0.62 24.88
N ARG A 124 -29.57 0.14 24.43
CA ARG A 124 -30.14 -1.16 24.78
C ARG A 124 -30.06 -2.12 23.58
N SER A 125 -30.25 -3.41 23.84
CA SER A 125 -30.10 -4.49 22.85
C SER A 125 -31.17 -4.54 21.76
N THR A 126 -32.04 -3.54 21.66
CA THR A 126 -33.08 -3.48 20.63
C THR A 126 -32.44 -3.12 19.28
N PRO A 127 -32.46 -4.01 18.28
CA PRO A 127 -31.86 -3.73 16.97
C PRO A 127 -32.59 -2.60 16.25
N LEU A 128 -31.83 -1.74 15.57
CA LEU A 128 -32.38 -0.65 14.76
C LEU A 128 -32.94 -1.20 13.45
N SER A 129 -34.09 -0.68 13.01
CA SER A 129 -34.57 -0.94 11.65
C SER A 129 -33.62 -0.33 10.60
N SER A 130 -33.71 -0.79 9.34
CA SER A 130 -32.91 -0.26 8.22
C SER A 130 -33.12 1.24 8.03
N ASP A 131 -34.38 1.69 8.15
CA ASP A 131 -34.78 3.08 7.92
C ASP A 131 -34.31 3.98 9.08
N GLU A 132 -34.44 3.50 10.32
CA GLU A 132 -33.87 4.20 11.48
C GLU A 132 -32.34 4.29 11.41
N SER A 133 -31.67 3.22 10.99
CA SER A 133 -30.22 3.20 10.81
C SER A 133 -29.78 4.22 9.74
N ALA A 134 -30.52 4.31 8.63
CA ALA A 134 -30.26 5.29 7.58
C ALA A 134 -30.45 6.74 8.07
N ARG A 135 -31.55 7.02 8.80
CA ARG A 135 -31.81 8.36 9.37
C ARG A 135 -30.78 8.75 10.44
N ALA A 136 -30.44 7.82 11.35
CA ALA A 136 -29.43 8.03 12.38
C ALA A 136 -28.05 8.31 11.75
N ARG A 137 -27.68 7.53 10.72
CA ARG A 137 -26.46 7.77 9.94
C ARG A 137 -26.48 9.14 9.26
N ALA A 138 -27.58 9.54 8.63
CA ALA A 138 -27.71 10.83 7.99
C ALA A 138 -27.56 11.99 9.00
N ALA A 139 -28.17 11.89 10.18
CA ALA A 139 -28.03 12.88 11.25
C ALA A 139 -26.57 12.99 11.74
N PHE A 140 -25.89 11.85 11.93
CA PHE A 140 -24.48 11.82 12.31
C PHE A 140 -23.56 12.45 11.25
N VAL A 141 -23.78 12.12 9.98
CA VAL A 141 -23.01 12.69 8.85
C VAL A 141 -23.28 14.19 8.71
N GLY A 142 -24.53 14.64 8.86
CA GLY A 142 -24.88 16.06 8.86
C GLY A 142 -24.20 16.84 9.99
N TRP A 143 -24.14 16.24 11.18
CA TRP A 143 -23.39 16.81 12.30
C TRP A 143 -21.89 16.88 12.01
N LEU A 144 -21.27 15.84 11.45
CA LEU A 144 -19.87 15.86 11.03
C LEU A 144 -19.58 16.98 10.02
N ALA A 145 -20.48 17.17 9.05
CA ALA A 145 -20.36 18.23 8.05
C ALA A 145 -20.43 19.64 8.65
N SER A 146 -21.16 19.81 9.76
CA SER A 146 -21.31 21.10 10.46
C SER A 146 -20.10 21.48 11.34
N LYS A 147 -19.14 20.57 11.55
CA LYS A 147 -17.98 20.82 12.42
C LYS A 147 -16.90 21.63 11.69
N ASN A 148 -16.69 22.86 12.15
CA ASN A 148 -15.63 23.76 11.65
C ASN A 148 -14.20 23.43 12.16
N GLY A 149 -13.92 22.17 12.52
CA GLY A 149 -12.61 21.76 13.05
C GLY A 149 -12.00 20.61 12.24
N GLY A 150 -10.77 20.79 11.76
CA GLY A 150 -10.02 19.78 11.02
C GLY A 150 -10.64 19.42 9.66
N ASN A 151 -10.42 18.19 9.20
CA ASN A 151 -10.90 17.68 7.90
C ASN A 151 -12.28 16.99 8.00
N MET A 152 -13.11 17.33 9.00
CA MET A 152 -14.40 16.66 9.23
C MET A 152 -15.40 16.79 8.06
N PRO A 153 -15.47 17.93 7.33
CA PRO A 153 -16.31 18.02 6.13
C PRO A 153 -15.93 17.01 5.05
N GLY A 154 -14.63 16.79 4.82
CA GLY A 154 -14.15 15.77 3.87
C GLY A 154 -14.45 14.34 4.32
N VAL A 155 -14.48 14.09 5.64
CA VAL A 155 -14.93 12.79 6.18
C VAL A 155 -16.43 12.60 5.98
N ALA A 156 -17.25 13.63 6.21
CA ALA A 156 -18.69 13.57 5.96
C ALA A 156 -19.00 13.29 4.48
N GLU A 157 -18.25 13.91 3.56
CA GLU A 157 -18.34 13.64 2.13
C GLU A 157 -17.94 12.19 1.78
N ALA A 158 -16.88 11.67 2.40
CA ALA A 158 -16.43 10.28 2.21
C ALA A 158 -17.42 9.24 2.77
N LEU A 159 -18.22 9.62 3.77
CA LEU A 159 -19.26 8.77 4.36
C LEU A 159 -20.58 8.76 3.59
N SER A 160 -20.72 9.64 2.58
CA SER A 160 -21.89 9.66 1.72
C SER A 160 -21.99 8.33 0.96
N PRO A 161 -23.20 7.77 0.76
CA PRO A 161 -23.38 6.46 0.16
C PRO A 161 -22.91 6.37 -1.31
N VAL A 162 -22.59 7.52 -1.93
CA VAL A 162 -22.20 7.62 -3.34
C VAL A 162 -20.69 7.66 -3.51
N THR A 163 -19.92 7.96 -2.45
CA THR A 163 -18.48 8.19 -2.59
C THR A 163 -17.72 6.86 -2.56
N PRO A 164 -17.05 6.46 -3.66
CA PRO A 164 -16.21 5.27 -3.63
C PRO A 164 -15.00 5.48 -2.69
N PRO A 165 -14.42 4.39 -2.13
CA PRO A 165 -13.24 4.49 -1.30
C PRO A 165 -12.11 5.23 -2.02
N ARG A 166 -11.50 6.20 -1.35
CA ARG A 166 -10.46 7.06 -1.93
C ARG A 166 -9.14 6.28 -2.00
N LEU A 167 -8.64 6.05 -3.21
CA LEU A 167 -7.31 5.52 -3.44
C LEU A 167 -6.33 6.70 -3.57
N ILE A 168 -5.39 6.79 -2.64
CA ILE A 168 -4.32 7.80 -2.67
C ILE A 168 -3.05 7.09 -3.13
N LEU A 169 -2.52 7.49 -4.28
CA LEU A 169 -1.26 6.97 -4.79
C LEU A 169 -0.08 7.69 -4.12
N ASN A 170 0.86 6.90 -3.61
CA ASN A 170 2.11 7.39 -3.04
C ASN A 170 3.25 7.21 -4.04
N TRP A 171 3.50 8.26 -4.83
CA TRP A 171 4.52 8.25 -5.89
C TRP A 171 5.94 7.98 -5.37
N SER A 172 6.27 8.42 -4.15
CA SER A 172 7.59 8.13 -3.56
C SER A 172 7.77 6.64 -3.31
N GLY A 173 6.75 5.95 -2.78
CA GLY A 173 6.79 4.51 -2.59
C GLY A 173 6.83 3.73 -3.91
N ILE A 174 6.17 4.22 -4.95
CA ILE A 174 6.30 3.66 -6.32
C ILE A 174 7.73 3.80 -6.82
N ALA A 175 8.33 4.99 -6.70
CA ALA A 175 9.70 5.24 -7.13
C ALA A 175 10.71 4.38 -6.36
N ASN A 176 10.55 4.27 -5.03
CA ASN A 176 11.38 3.41 -4.19
C ASN A 176 11.26 1.94 -4.57
N SER A 177 10.04 1.46 -4.82
CA SER A 177 9.80 0.08 -5.28
C SER A 177 10.46 -0.19 -6.64
N ALA A 178 10.39 0.78 -7.57
CA ALA A 178 11.05 0.68 -8.87
C ALA A 178 12.58 0.66 -8.73
N LEU A 179 13.16 1.55 -7.91
CA LEU A 179 14.60 1.60 -7.64
C LEU A 179 15.09 0.30 -6.96
N ALA A 180 14.32 -0.25 -6.03
CA ALA A 180 14.63 -1.53 -5.40
C ALA A 180 14.61 -2.67 -6.42
N LEU A 181 13.61 -2.71 -7.31
CA LEU A 181 13.54 -3.72 -8.37
C LEU A 181 14.72 -3.61 -9.33
N ILE A 182 15.12 -2.39 -9.71
CA ILE A 182 16.33 -2.15 -10.53
C ILE A 182 17.57 -2.64 -9.77
N GLY A 183 17.69 -2.32 -8.48
CA GLY A 183 18.79 -2.80 -7.63
C GLY A 183 18.88 -4.32 -7.60
N TRP A 184 17.75 -5.01 -7.35
CA TRP A 184 17.66 -6.47 -7.37
C TRP A 184 18.00 -7.06 -8.74
N ALA A 185 17.55 -6.44 -9.83
CA ALA A 185 17.90 -6.88 -11.18
C ALA A 185 19.41 -6.73 -11.45
N LEU A 186 20.01 -5.60 -11.05
CA LEU A 186 21.46 -5.38 -11.18
C LEU A 186 22.26 -6.36 -10.32
N PHE A 187 21.80 -6.66 -9.10
CA PHE A 187 22.39 -7.67 -8.22
C PHE A 187 22.27 -9.09 -8.80
N ALA A 188 21.11 -9.47 -9.34
CA ALA A 188 20.94 -10.76 -10.00
C ALA A 188 21.84 -10.89 -11.26
N LEU A 189 21.97 -9.81 -12.03
CA LEU A 189 22.89 -9.75 -13.16
C LEU A 189 24.36 -9.85 -12.73
N SER A 190 24.70 -9.23 -11.61
CA SER A 190 26.05 -9.28 -11.04
C SER A 190 26.36 -10.67 -10.51
N LEU A 191 25.38 -11.44 -9.99
CA LEU A 191 25.53 -12.84 -9.59
C LEU A 191 25.65 -13.83 -10.78
N GLY A 192 25.59 -13.35 -12.02
CA GLY A 192 25.67 -14.20 -13.21
C GLY A 192 26.98 -15.00 -13.36
N TRP A 193 28.01 -14.74 -12.54
CA TRP A 193 29.22 -15.57 -12.43
C TRP A 193 29.04 -16.76 -11.47
N VAL A 194 28.20 -16.63 -10.44
CA VAL A 194 28.01 -17.64 -9.40
C VAL A 194 27.13 -18.78 -9.91
N SER A 195 25.96 -18.45 -10.47
CA SER A 195 24.93 -19.45 -10.79
C SER A 195 25.33 -20.36 -11.96
N PRO A 196 25.42 -21.69 -11.76
CA PRO A 196 25.61 -22.67 -12.83
C PRO A 196 24.49 -22.62 -13.86
N ALA A 197 23.26 -22.31 -13.45
CA ALA A 197 22.11 -22.17 -14.33
C ALA A 197 22.25 -20.96 -15.26
N VAL A 198 22.79 -19.84 -14.78
CA VAL A 198 23.05 -18.67 -15.64
C VAL A 198 24.19 -18.97 -16.61
N ARG A 199 25.22 -19.70 -16.16
CA ARG A 199 26.31 -20.17 -17.04
C ARG A 199 25.79 -21.13 -18.12
N SER A 200 24.95 -22.10 -17.78
CA SER A 200 24.37 -23.04 -18.75
C SER A 200 23.44 -22.34 -19.73
N TRP A 201 22.60 -21.41 -19.27
CA TRP A 201 21.74 -20.62 -20.14
C TRP A 201 22.54 -19.73 -21.10
N ARG A 202 23.61 -19.07 -20.62
CA ARG A 202 24.50 -18.28 -21.48
C ARG A 202 25.21 -19.14 -22.52
N ARG A 203 25.68 -20.34 -22.15
CA ARG A 203 26.24 -21.32 -23.11
C ARG A 203 25.21 -21.74 -24.14
N ARG A 204 24.01 -22.16 -23.72
CA ARG A 204 22.92 -22.51 -24.64
C ARG A 204 22.59 -21.38 -25.62
N ARG A 205 22.51 -20.13 -25.15
CA ARG A 205 22.27 -18.97 -26.02
C ARG A 205 23.42 -18.71 -26.99
N HIS A 206 24.66 -18.90 -26.52
CA HIS A 206 25.86 -18.80 -27.36
C HIS A 206 25.83 -19.83 -28.49
N ASP A 207 25.57 -21.09 -28.13
CA ASP A 207 25.51 -22.21 -29.07
C ASP A 207 24.35 -22.03 -30.06
N LEU A 208 23.17 -21.58 -29.61
CA LEU A 208 22.04 -21.26 -30.48
C LEU A 208 22.35 -20.12 -31.46
N ALA A 209 23.02 -19.07 -31.01
CA ALA A 209 23.39 -17.96 -31.89
C ALA A 209 24.38 -18.42 -32.97
N LEU A 210 25.39 -19.21 -32.60
CA LEU A 210 26.34 -19.81 -33.54
C LEU A 210 25.65 -20.75 -34.52
N ARG A 211 24.74 -21.61 -34.06
CA ARG A 211 23.91 -22.48 -34.92
C ARG A 211 23.06 -21.70 -35.91
N ASN A 212 22.60 -20.51 -35.51
CA ASN A 212 21.84 -19.60 -36.38
C ASN A 212 22.74 -18.75 -37.29
N GLY A 213 24.05 -19.00 -37.31
CA GLY A 213 25.00 -18.24 -38.11
C GLY A 213 25.10 -16.78 -37.67
N ARG A 214 24.99 -16.48 -36.36
CA ARG A 214 25.17 -15.13 -35.81
C ARG A 214 26.20 -15.10 -34.69
N CYS A 215 26.96 -14.01 -34.62
CA CYS A 215 27.89 -13.77 -33.53
C CYS A 215 27.10 -13.62 -32.21
N PRO A 216 27.38 -14.43 -31.17
CA PRO A 216 26.65 -14.40 -29.90
C PRO A 216 26.84 -13.11 -29.09
N ARG A 217 27.80 -12.25 -29.48
CA ARG A 217 28.07 -10.97 -28.80
C ARG A 217 27.36 -9.78 -29.44
N CYS A 218 27.48 -9.60 -30.76
CA CYS A 218 26.94 -8.43 -31.46
C CYS A 218 25.78 -8.74 -32.41
N GLY A 219 25.50 -10.02 -32.69
CA GLY A 219 24.43 -10.44 -33.60
C GLY A 219 24.79 -10.44 -35.09
N TYR A 220 26.01 -10.03 -35.46
CA TYR A 220 26.48 -10.01 -36.85
C TYR A 220 26.41 -11.40 -37.49
N SER A 221 26.00 -11.48 -38.76
CA SER A 221 25.97 -12.74 -39.51
C SER A 221 27.38 -13.30 -39.69
N ILE A 222 27.62 -14.56 -39.32
CA ILE A 222 28.94 -15.19 -39.44
C ILE A 222 29.09 -16.10 -40.67
N TYR A 223 28.08 -16.15 -41.54
CA TYR A 223 28.17 -16.86 -42.81
C TYR A 223 29.28 -16.27 -43.68
N GLY A 224 30.19 -17.13 -44.16
CA GLY A 224 31.32 -16.74 -45.01
C GLY A 224 32.55 -16.21 -44.28
N ILE A 225 32.56 -16.17 -42.94
CA ILE A 225 33.73 -15.75 -42.16
C ILE A 225 34.66 -16.95 -41.93
N SER A 226 35.89 -16.88 -42.44
CA SER A 226 36.90 -17.94 -42.28
C SER A 226 37.86 -17.73 -41.09
N THR A 227 37.98 -16.51 -40.58
CA THR A 227 38.99 -16.15 -39.56
C THR A 227 38.68 -16.64 -38.15
N GLY A 228 37.47 -17.17 -37.91
CA GLY A 228 37.00 -17.51 -36.57
C GLY A 228 36.86 -16.29 -35.63
N ILE A 229 37.00 -15.07 -36.13
CA ILE A 229 36.89 -13.82 -35.37
C ILE A 229 35.81 -12.96 -36.00
N CYS A 230 34.89 -12.44 -35.18
CA CYS A 230 33.85 -11.53 -35.64
C CYS A 230 34.45 -10.17 -36.07
N PRO A 231 34.22 -9.70 -37.30
CA PRO A 231 34.80 -8.45 -37.81
C PRO A 231 34.26 -7.22 -37.09
N GLU A 232 33.01 -7.26 -36.62
CA GLU A 232 32.38 -6.14 -35.91
C GLU A 232 32.89 -5.98 -34.47
N CYS A 233 33.02 -7.08 -33.73
CA CYS A 233 33.27 -7.03 -32.29
C CYS A 233 34.60 -7.63 -31.83
N GLY A 234 35.40 -8.16 -32.77
CA GLY A 234 36.72 -8.73 -32.53
C GLY A 234 36.75 -9.96 -31.63
N LYS A 235 35.60 -10.61 -31.40
CA LYS A 235 35.52 -11.83 -30.56
C LYS A 235 35.72 -13.08 -31.39
N LEU A 236 36.46 -14.02 -30.80
CA LEU A 236 36.51 -15.40 -31.27
C LEU A 236 35.09 -16.01 -31.31
N LEU A 237 34.83 -16.75 -32.38
CA LEU A 237 33.57 -17.44 -32.70
C LEU A 237 33.55 -18.90 -32.21
N THR A 238 34.44 -19.26 -31.28
CA THR A 238 34.59 -20.59 -30.67
C THR A 238 33.84 -20.71 -29.37
#